data_AF-A0A5K1GUD7-F1
#
_entry.id   AF-A0A5K1GUD7-F1
#
_cell.length_a   1.000
_cell.length_b   1.000
_cell.length_c   1.000
_cell.angle_alpha   90.00
_cell.angle_beta   90.00
_cell.angle_gamma   90.00
#
_symmetry.space_group_name_H-M   'P 1'
#
loop_
_entity.id
_entity.type
_entity.pdbx_description
1 polymer ?
#
loop_
_entity_poly.entity_id
_entity_poly.type
_entity_poly.pdbx_seq_one_letter_code
_entity_poly.pdbx_strand_id
1 'polypeptide(L)' 'FDLFFRKNPFGGEYTIFAGLEECIRFIANFKLKEEEIDFIRAVLPSTCE' A
#
# COMPACT_ATOMS: atom_id res chain seq x y z
N PHE A 1 -0.70 -10.15 -6.38
CA PHE A 1 -1.86 -9.61 -5.67
C PHE A 1 -2.78 -9.02 -6.70
N ASP A 2 -4.07 -9.32 -6.61
CA ASP A 2 -5.09 -8.72 -7.49
C ASP A 2 -5.96 -7.80 -6.66
N LEU A 3 -6.03 -6.53 -7.05
CA LEU A 3 -6.89 -5.53 -6.41
C LEU A 3 -8.12 -5.31 -7.27
N PHE A 4 -9.29 -5.67 -6.74
CA PHE A 4 -10.58 -5.43 -7.36
C PHE A 4 -11.64 -5.18 -6.30
N PHE A 5 -12.71 -4.48 -6.66
CA PHE A 5 -13.89 -4.29 -5.81
C PHE A 5 -15.03 -5.20 -6.30
N ARG A 6 -15.89 -5.67 -5.40
CA ARG A 6 -16.97 -6.63 -5.71
C ARG A 6 -18.29 -6.00 -6.10
N LYS A 7 -18.45 -4.69 -5.86
CA LYS A 7 -19.69 -3.94 -6.11
C LYS A 7 -19.35 -2.59 -6.70
N ASN A 8 -19.97 -2.24 -7.81
CA ASN A 8 -19.85 -0.90 -8.36
C ASN A 8 -20.41 0.12 -7.35
N PRO A 9 -19.72 1.26 -7.18
CA PRO A 9 -20.21 2.34 -6.34
C PRO A 9 -21.47 2.96 -6.97
N PHE A 10 -22.30 3.60 -6.14
CA PHE A 10 -23.51 4.34 -6.56
C PHE A 10 -24.58 3.51 -7.30
N GLY A 11 -24.49 2.18 -7.31
CA GLY A 11 -25.42 1.31 -8.03
C GLY A 11 -25.25 1.34 -9.55
N GLY A 12 -24.12 1.84 -10.05
CA GLY A 12 -23.83 1.88 -11.49
C GLY A 12 -23.40 0.55 -12.08
N GLU A 13 -23.35 0.48 -13.41
CA GLU A 13 -22.97 -0.74 -14.14
C GLU A 13 -21.45 -0.85 -14.41
N TYR A 14 -20.73 0.27 -14.32
CA TYR A 14 -19.29 0.32 -14.52
C TYR A 14 -18.64 1.36 -13.60
N THR A 15 -17.33 1.24 -13.43
CA THR A 15 -16.50 2.18 -12.68
C THR A 15 -15.29 2.57 -13.51
N ILE A 16 -14.97 3.85 -13.55
CA ILE A 16 -13.76 4.35 -14.18
C ILE A 16 -12.68 4.42 -13.10
N PHE A 17 -11.54 3.79 -13.37
CA PHE A 17 -10.39 3.86 -12.48
C PHE A 17 -9.61 5.17 -12.69
N ALA A 18 -9.14 5.75 -11.58
CA ALA A 18 -8.24 6.89 -11.55
C ALA A 18 -7.27 6.73 -10.37
N GLY A 19 -6.06 7.31 -10.47
CA GLY A 19 -5.05 7.27 -9.41
C GLY A 19 -3.80 6.43 -9.70
N LEU A 20 -3.64 5.91 -10.93
CA LEU A 20 -2.47 5.08 -11.28
C LEU A 20 -1.15 5.84 -11.13
N GLU A 21 -1.14 7.10 -11.54
CA GLU A 21 0.05 7.93 -11.52
C GLU A 21 0.54 8.16 -10.09
N GLU A 22 -0.37 8.42 -9.15
CA GLU A 22 -0.09 8.59 -7.74
C GLU A 22 0.46 7.31 -7.12
N CYS A 23 -0.12 6.13 -7.48
CA CYS A 23 0.42 4.84 -7.04
C CYS A 23 1.88 4.65 -7.50
N ILE A 24 2.15 4.92 -8.78
CA ILE A 24 3.50 4.81 -9.34
C ILE A 24 4.45 5.79 -8.65
N ARG A 25 4.05 7.05 -8.51
CA ARG A 25 4.84 8.10 -7.87
C ARG A 25 5.14 7.77 -6.40
N PHE A 26 4.17 7.23 -5.68
CA PHE A 26 4.35 6.79 -4.30
C PHE A 26 5.40 5.68 -4.23
N ILE A 27 5.22 4.59 -4.99
CA ILE A 27 6.14 3.45 -4.97
C ILE A 27 7.55 3.86 -5.41
N ALA A 28 7.67 4.72 -6.44
CA ALA A 28 8.97 5.17 -6.94
C ALA A 28 9.77 5.99 -5.92
N ASN A 29 9.10 6.68 -4.99
CA ASN A 29 9.74 7.55 -4.01
C ASN A 29 9.68 7.00 -2.57
N PHE A 30 8.98 5.88 -2.35
CA PHE A 30 8.82 5.29 -1.03
C PHE A 30 10.18 4.78 -0.51
N LYS A 31 10.60 5.31 0.63
CA LYS A 31 11.83 4.92 1.32
C LYS A 31 11.58 4.92 2.82
N LEU A 32 12.08 3.90 3.50
CA LEU A 32 12.12 3.88 4.96
C LEU A 32 13.22 4.81 5.44
N LYS A 33 12.93 5.59 6.48
CA LYS A 33 13.91 6.39 7.21
C LYS A 33 14.68 5.50 8.19
N GLU A 34 15.90 5.91 8.53
CA GLU A 34 16.72 5.18 9.50
C GLU A 34 16.00 5.03 10.86
N GLU A 35 15.33 6.08 11.33
CA GLU A 35 14.54 6.04 12.57
C GLU A 35 13.41 4.99 12.54
N GLU A 36 12.78 4.78 11.37
CA GLU A 36 11.73 3.78 11.19
C GLU A 36 12.32 2.37 11.18
N ILE A 37 13.50 2.19 10.58
CA ILE A 37 14.25 0.93 10.57
C ILE A 37 14.70 0.55 11.99
N ASP A 38 15.23 1.51 12.74
CA ASP A 38 15.68 1.31 14.12
C ASP A 38 14.52 0.94 15.03
N PHE A 39 13.38 1.61 14.88
CA PHE A 39 12.17 1.26 15.60
C PHE A 39 11.71 -0.18 15.29
N ILE A 40 11.67 -0.55 14.00
CA ILE A 40 11.26 -1.91 13.60
C ILE A 40 12.21 -2.96 14.18
N ARG A 41 13.52 -2.72 14.20
CA ARG A 41 14.52 -3.63 14.81
C ARG A 41 14.36 -3.76 16.32
N ALA A 42 13.98 -2.68 17.00
CA ALA A 42 13.80 -2.68 18.45
C ALA A 42 12.52 -3.42 18.88
N VAL A 43 11.47 -3.38 18.06
CA VAL A 43 10.15 -3.93 18.40
C VAL A 43 9.92 -5.33 17.83
N LEU A 44 10.53 -5.66 16.69
CA LEU A 44 10.42 -7.02 16.15
C LEU A 44 11.24 -8.01 16.99
N PRO A 45 10.64 -9.16 17.36
CA PRO A 45 11.38 -10.24 17.98
C PRO A 45 12.52 -10.72 17.06
N SER A 46 13.63 -11.16 17.65
CA SER A 46 14.77 -11.70 16.91
C SER A 46 14.48 -13.03 16.21
N THR A 47 13.37 -13.69 16.57
CA THR A 47 12.92 -14.96 16.02
C THR A 47 11.40 -14.94 15.87
N CYS A 48 10.90 -15.37 14.72
CA CYS A 48 9.47 -15.61 14.51
C CYS A 48 9.18 -17.07 14.88
N GLU A 49 8.76 -17.32 16.11
CA GLU A 49 8.07 -18.57 16.50
C GLU A 49 6.55 -18.43 16.34
#